data_AF-R9ITG5-F1
#
_entry.id   AF-R9ITG5-F1
#
_cell.length_a   1.000
_cell.length_b   1.000
_cell.length_c   1.000
_cell.angle_alpha   90.00
_cell.angle_beta   90.00
_cell.angle_gamma   90.00
#
_symmetry.space_group_name_H-M   'P 1'
#
loop_
_entity.id
_entity.type
_entity.pdbx_description
1 polymer ?
#
loop_
_entity_poly.entity_id
_entity_poly.type
_entity_poly.pdbx_seq_one_letter_code
_entity_poly.pdbx_strand_id
1 'polypeptide(L)'
;MKRVKLLTTVLSIVLAMGLSVNVYATESVDTRLNSAPADYTPSENGTNTVASEEDIFSVNVNGTQHDIRLNSAPEGYVAPSTRSSNTEQAASDFTDNLDSGILTRANLMPTGGGEYVYNPTYWNDPKIVYRANCYGYVLSLIATDTSDQYAGYLFQPGYKAGKKFTEFTKSNIIKAVEADMGVFGRSIRSSTYSEKPGKDEYKIALVLASNDYHWYRQNADGYWSHKPGLTSITDKDASGNRITDPQTCDRKYSYANYSTWGGYYIISK
;
A
#
# COMPACT_ATOMS: atom_id res chain seq x y z
N MET A 1 -47.52 81.44 -4.47
CA MET A 1 -47.18 80.94 -5.82
C MET A 1 -45.79 80.33 -5.81
N LYS A 2 -45.67 79.07 -6.28
CA LYS A 2 -44.47 78.28 -6.69
C LYS A 2 -43.23 78.27 -5.75
N ARG A 3 -42.96 77.26 -4.91
CA ARG A 3 -42.51 75.85 -5.08
C ARG A 3 -41.01 75.62 -5.45
N VAL A 4 -40.34 74.91 -4.52
CA VAL A 4 -39.24 73.89 -4.63
C VAL A 4 -37.79 74.38 -4.82
N LYS A 5 -36.89 74.09 -3.85
CA LYS A 5 -35.93 72.95 -3.89
C LYS A 5 -35.06 72.85 -2.62
N LEU A 6 -35.07 71.65 -2.05
CA LEU A 6 -34.26 71.13 -0.96
C LEU A 6 -33.15 70.28 -1.60
N LEU A 7 -31.87 70.54 -1.33
CA LEU A 7 -30.79 69.53 -1.31
C LEU A 7 -29.46 70.16 -0.88
N THR A 8 -28.87 69.66 0.21
CA THR A 8 -27.42 69.73 0.49
C THR A 8 -27.08 68.63 1.50
N THR A 9 -26.65 67.45 1.02
CA THR A 9 -25.27 66.92 0.96
C THR A 9 -24.85 66.20 2.26
N VAL A 10 -24.79 64.87 2.18
CA VAL A 10 -24.23 63.98 3.20
C VAL A 10 -22.70 63.96 3.09
N LEU A 11 -22.07 64.08 4.25
CA LEU A 11 -20.63 64.10 4.50
C LEU A 11 -19.99 62.74 4.14
N SER A 12 -18.92 62.78 3.36
CA SER A 12 -17.95 61.69 3.19
C SER A 12 -16.57 62.30 3.33
N ILE A 13 -15.70 61.69 4.14
CA ILE A 13 -14.29 61.36 3.85
C ILE A 13 -13.67 60.79 5.13
N VAL A 14 -13.17 59.57 4.95
CA VAL A 14 -12.53 58.68 5.92
C VAL A 14 -11.16 59.24 6.31
N LEU A 15 -10.88 59.30 7.61
CA LEU A 15 -9.55 59.62 8.15
C LEU A 15 -8.69 58.34 8.14
N ALA A 16 -7.46 58.52 7.67
CA ALA A 16 -6.47 57.49 7.42
C ALA A 16 -5.68 57.05 8.66
N MET A 17 -4.94 55.95 8.45
CA MET A 17 -3.62 55.61 9.01
C MET A 17 -3.56 54.56 10.12
N GLY A 18 -2.78 53.51 9.84
CA GLY A 18 -2.14 52.68 10.86
C GLY A 18 -2.19 51.17 10.64
N LEU A 19 -1.78 50.65 9.48
CA LEU A 19 -1.36 49.25 9.39
C LEU A 19 0.16 49.22 9.24
N SER A 20 0.84 49.03 10.36
CA SER A 20 2.22 48.54 10.39
C SER A 20 2.25 47.19 9.69
N VAL A 21 2.84 47.14 8.51
CA VAL A 21 3.25 45.88 7.88
C VAL A 21 4.38 45.33 8.73
N ASN A 22 4.07 44.39 9.61
CA ASN A 22 5.07 43.49 10.13
C ASN A 22 5.49 42.58 8.97
N VAL A 23 6.61 42.91 8.36
CA VAL A 23 7.34 41.96 7.51
C VAL A 23 7.90 40.91 8.44
N TYR A 24 7.13 39.86 8.70
CA TYR A 24 7.71 38.63 9.21
C TYR A 24 8.46 38.00 8.03
N ALA A 25 9.78 37.99 8.11
CA ALA A 25 10.58 37.14 7.26
C ALA A 25 10.04 35.72 7.41
N THR A 26 9.49 35.17 6.33
CA THR A 26 9.13 33.76 6.26
C THR A 26 10.44 32.98 6.25
N GLU A 27 10.92 32.57 7.42
CA GLU A 27 11.93 31.53 7.48
C GLU A 27 11.32 30.25 6.90
N SER A 28 12.09 29.56 6.05
CA SER A 28 11.69 28.29 5.48
C SER A 28 11.56 27.26 6.60
N VAL A 29 10.32 26.83 6.86
CA VAL A 29 10.04 25.75 7.82
C VAL A 29 10.49 24.43 7.20
N ASP A 30 11.48 23.77 7.81
CA ASP A 30 11.88 22.41 7.43
C ASP A 30 10.86 21.41 7.99
N THR A 31 9.93 20.97 7.13
CA THR A 31 8.85 20.05 7.48
C THR A 31 9.31 18.62 7.80
N ARG A 32 10.63 18.36 7.83
CA ARG A 32 11.21 17.07 8.24
C ARG A 32 11.49 16.99 9.75
N LEU A 33 11.43 18.10 10.47
CA LEU A 33 11.57 18.13 11.93
C LEU A 33 10.16 18.20 12.54
N ASN A 34 9.75 17.13 13.22
CA ASN A 34 8.44 17.02 13.86
C ASN A 34 8.41 17.81 15.19
N SER A 35 8.64 19.12 15.13
CA SER A 35 8.62 20.03 16.27
C SER A 35 7.86 21.29 15.88
N ALA A 36 6.77 21.58 16.60
CA ALA A 36 6.00 22.79 16.38
C ALA A 36 6.86 24.04 16.73
N PRO A 37 6.71 25.16 16.00
CA PRO A 37 7.40 26.41 16.34
C PRO A 37 7.08 26.84 17.78
N ALA A 38 8.03 27.50 18.45
CA ALA A 38 7.94 27.90 19.85
C ALA A 38 6.73 28.82 20.19
N ASP A 39 6.10 29.38 19.15
CA ASP A 39 5.05 30.39 19.26
C ASP A 39 3.66 29.83 18.86
N TYR A 40 3.54 28.52 18.62
CA TYR A 40 2.27 27.89 18.25
C TYR A 40 1.35 27.72 19.47
N THR A 41 0.32 28.56 19.56
CA THR A 41 -0.80 28.37 20.49
C THR A 41 -1.99 27.70 19.78
N PRO A 42 -2.41 26.49 20.17
CA PRO A 42 -3.59 25.85 19.60
C PRO A 42 -4.85 26.67 19.93
N SER A 43 -5.72 26.91 18.94
CA SER A 43 -7.04 27.49 19.20
C SER A 43 -7.92 26.47 19.93
N GLU A 44 -8.26 26.75 21.19
CA GLU A 44 -9.27 26.01 21.96
C GLU A 44 -10.67 26.31 21.38
N ASN A 45 -11.10 25.58 20.34
CA ASN A 45 -12.52 25.40 19.98
C ASN A 45 -12.69 24.39 18.82
N GLY A 46 -12.15 23.20 19.01
CA GLY A 46 -12.43 22.03 18.19
C GLY A 46 -12.02 20.80 18.99
N THR A 47 -12.86 19.78 19.06
CA THR A 47 -12.61 18.55 19.81
C THR A 47 -11.31 17.88 19.32
N ASN A 48 -10.20 18.16 20.00
CA ASN A 48 -8.90 17.54 19.74
C ASN A 48 -8.89 16.11 20.29
N THR A 49 -9.58 15.20 19.61
CA THR A 49 -9.11 13.81 19.56
C THR A 49 -7.89 13.81 18.64
N VAL A 50 -6.70 13.73 19.23
CA VAL A 50 -5.48 13.41 18.48
C VAL A 50 -5.77 12.11 17.75
N ALA A 51 -5.89 12.17 16.42
CA ALA A 51 -6.03 10.97 15.60
C ALA A 51 -4.85 10.07 15.94
N SER A 52 -5.14 8.89 16.46
CA SER A 52 -4.13 7.88 16.78
C SER A 52 -3.38 7.50 15.50
N GLU A 53 -2.14 6.98 15.62
CA GLU A 53 -1.41 6.42 14.46
C GLU A 53 -2.19 5.29 13.75
N GLU A 54 -3.25 4.78 14.36
CA GLU A 54 -4.15 3.78 13.79
C GLU A 54 -5.26 4.42 12.93
N ASP A 55 -5.63 5.68 13.20
CA ASP A 55 -6.67 6.39 12.45
C ASP A 55 -6.21 6.76 11.03
N ILE A 56 -4.90 6.94 10.80
CA ILE A 56 -4.34 7.18 9.46
C ILE A 56 -4.43 5.96 8.53
N PHE A 57 -4.62 4.75 9.10
CA PHE A 57 -4.79 3.52 8.34
C PHE A 57 -6.26 3.13 8.20
N SER A 58 -7.19 3.96 8.64
CA SER A 58 -8.61 3.65 8.61
C SER A 58 -9.36 4.41 7.52
N VAL A 59 -10.13 3.70 6.70
CA VAL A 59 -11.00 4.28 5.67
C VAL A 59 -12.45 3.91 5.93
N ASN A 60 -13.37 4.86 5.71
CA ASN A 60 -14.79 4.59 5.84
C ASN A 60 -15.37 4.16 4.50
N VAL A 61 -15.86 2.93 4.42
CA VAL A 61 -16.55 2.39 3.25
C VAL A 61 -17.99 2.07 3.67
N ASN A 62 -18.95 2.79 3.09
CA ASN A 62 -20.38 2.60 3.34
C ASN A 62 -20.78 2.64 4.84
N GLY A 63 -20.13 3.48 5.64
CA GLY A 63 -20.40 3.61 7.07
C GLY A 63 -19.61 2.65 7.97
N THR A 64 -18.78 1.77 7.40
CA THR A 64 -17.93 0.83 8.14
C THR A 64 -16.46 1.24 8.04
N GLN A 65 -15.77 1.29 9.18
CA GLN A 65 -14.33 1.55 9.23
C GLN A 65 -13.56 0.30 8.78
N HIS A 66 -12.59 0.49 7.89
CA HIS A 66 -11.76 -0.57 7.34
C HIS A 66 -10.29 -0.18 7.42
N ASP A 67 -9.44 -1.10 7.90
CA ASP A 67 -8.00 -0.88 8.01
C ASP A 67 -7.29 -1.22 6.69
N ILE A 68 -6.64 -0.23 6.08
CA ILE A 68 -5.99 -0.36 4.78
C ILE A 68 -4.75 -1.23 4.78
N ARG A 69 -4.27 -1.67 5.96
CA ARG A 69 -3.17 -2.64 6.10
C ARG A 69 -3.65 -4.08 5.87
N LEU A 70 -4.95 -4.33 5.95
CA LEU A 70 -5.55 -5.61 5.61
C LEU A 70 -5.64 -5.78 4.09
N ASN A 71 -5.44 -7.02 3.62
CA ASN A 71 -5.38 -7.31 2.18
C ASN A 71 -6.76 -7.58 1.59
N SER A 72 -7.62 -8.18 2.40
CA SER A 72 -9.03 -8.39 2.10
C SER A 72 -9.71 -7.07 1.81
N ALA A 73 -10.42 -7.00 0.69
CA ALA A 73 -11.16 -5.80 0.32
C ALA A 73 -12.27 -5.49 1.34
N PRO A 74 -12.59 -4.20 1.57
CA PRO A 74 -13.72 -3.80 2.40
C PRO A 74 -15.03 -4.45 1.94
N GLU A 75 -15.95 -4.72 2.87
CA GLU A 75 -17.27 -5.21 2.53
C GLU A 75 -18.00 -4.20 1.61
N GLY A 76 -18.61 -4.71 0.54
CA GLY A 76 -19.24 -3.88 -0.47
C GLY A 76 -18.25 -3.14 -1.39
N TYR A 77 -16.94 -3.35 -1.28
CA TYR A 77 -16.01 -2.99 -2.35
C TYR A 77 -16.27 -3.88 -3.56
N VAL A 78 -17.14 -3.42 -4.44
CA VAL A 78 -17.45 -4.06 -5.71
C VAL A 78 -16.42 -3.54 -6.71
N ALA A 79 -15.51 -4.41 -7.16
CA ALA A 79 -14.80 -4.17 -8.41
C ALA A 79 -15.89 -3.88 -9.47
N PRO A 80 -15.94 -2.67 -10.08
CA PRO A 80 -17.04 -2.31 -10.97
C PRO A 80 -17.25 -3.42 -11.99
N SER A 81 -18.47 -3.94 -12.13
CA SER A 81 -18.80 -5.04 -13.06
C SER A 81 -18.48 -4.71 -14.53
N THR A 82 -18.13 -3.45 -14.81
CA THR A 82 -17.73 -2.88 -16.10
C THR A 82 -16.22 -2.75 -16.30
N ARG A 83 -15.38 -3.11 -15.33
CA ARG A 83 -13.92 -2.99 -15.46
C ARG A 83 -13.40 -4.11 -16.39
N SER A 84 -13.18 -3.71 -17.66
CA SER A 84 -12.63 -4.46 -18.82
C SER A 84 -11.43 -5.35 -18.49
N SER A 85 -11.07 -6.29 -19.37
CA SER A 85 -9.84 -7.11 -19.31
C SER A 85 -8.52 -6.32 -19.16
N ASN A 86 -8.56 -4.98 -19.25
CA ASN A 86 -7.41 -4.06 -19.23
C ASN A 86 -7.26 -3.29 -17.90
N THR A 87 -7.64 -3.91 -16.78
CA THR A 87 -7.67 -3.26 -15.45
C THR A 87 -6.37 -3.33 -14.68
N GLU A 88 -5.40 -4.04 -15.22
CA GLU A 88 -4.10 -4.22 -14.63
C GLU A 88 -3.02 -4.11 -15.71
N GLN A 89 -1.83 -3.74 -15.27
CA GLN A 89 -0.64 -3.69 -16.10
C GLN A 89 0.52 -4.27 -15.30
N ALA A 90 1.54 -4.75 -16.03
CA ALA A 90 2.80 -5.12 -15.42
C ALA A 90 3.40 -3.91 -14.68
N ALA A 91 3.84 -4.14 -13.45
CA ALA A 91 4.72 -3.23 -12.76
C ALA A 91 6.05 -3.13 -13.52
N SER A 92 6.73 -1.99 -13.40
CA SER A 92 8.05 -1.83 -14.00
C SER A 92 9.01 -2.88 -13.44
N ASP A 93 9.66 -3.63 -14.32
CA ASP A 93 10.75 -4.54 -13.95
C ASP A 93 12.06 -3.75 -13.90
N PHE A 94 12.87 -4.02 -12.88
CA PHE A 94 14.13 -3.34 -12.65
C PHE A 94 15.24 -4.40 -12.63
N THR A 95 16.33 -4.10 -13.32
CA THR A 95 17.54 -4.93 -13.24
C THR A 95 18.40 -4.41 -12.11
N ASP A 96 18.91 -5.33 -11.28
CA ASP A 96 19.92 -4.99 -10.29
C ASP A 96 21.29 -5.30 -10.86
N ASN A 97 22.21 -4.34 -10.76
CA ASN A 97 23.64 -4.61 -10.90
C ASN A 97 24.12 -5.10 -9.54
N LEU A 98 23.73 -6.33 -9.17
CA LEU A 98 24.09 -6.93 -7.89
C LEU A 98 25.63 -6.93 -7.73
N ASP A 99 26.15 -5.99 -6.96
CA ASP A 99 27.53 -6.02 -6.50
C ASP A 99 27.71 -7.20 -5.55
N SER A 100 28.79 -7.92 -5.74
CA SER A 100 29.12 -9.25 -5.24
C SER A 100 29.22 -9.33 -3.71
N GLY A 101 28.09 -9.24 -3.00
CA GLY A 101 27.94 -9.55 -1.57
C GLY A 101 27.92 -11.06 -1.27
N ILE A 102 28.84 -11.82 -1.85
CA ILE A 102 28.83 -13.30 -1.94
C ILE A 102 28.71 -14.01 -0.56
N LEU A 103 29.07 -13.36 0.56
CA LEU A 103 29.07 -13.98 1.88
C LEU A 103 27.72 -13.88 2.64
N THR A 104 26.87 -12.88 2.39
CA THR A 104 25.58 -12.74 3.11
C THR A 104 24.46 -13.59 2.50
N ARG A 105 24.60 -14.03 1.24
CA ARG A 105 23.60 -14.83 0.53
C ARG A 105 23.68 -16.34 0.80
N ALA A 106 24.80 -16.84 1.32
CA ALA A 106 25.01 -18.28 1.52
C ALA A 106 24.00 -18.93 2.48
N ASN A 107 23.39 -18.14 3.38
CA ASN A 107 22.40 -18.60 4.35
C ASN A 107 20.94 -18.25 3.98
N LEU A 108 20.72 -17.67 2.79
CA LEU A 108 19.39 -17.28 2.32
C LEU A 108 18.80 -18.37 1.42
N MET A 109 17.48 -18.32 1.25
CA MET A 109 16.79 -19.23 0.33
C MET A 109 17.32 -19.08 -1.10
N PRO A 110 17.41 -20.17 -1.88
CA PRO A 110 17.99 -20.13 -3.22
C PRO A 110 17.13 -19.28 -4.16
N THR A 111 17.80 -18.50 -5.00
CA THR A 111 17.20 -17.68 -6.07
C THR A 111 17.50 -18.30 -7.44
N GLY A 112 16.52 -18.25 -8.34
CA GLY A 112 16.58 -18.77 -9.71
C GLY A 112 17.18 -17.79 -10.74
N GLY A 113 17.19 -16.50 -10.42
CA GLY A 113 17.50 -15.41 -11.34
C GLY A 113 16.25 -14.78 -11.98
N GLY A 114 15.07 -15.33 -11.70
CA GLY A 114 13.78 -14.80 -12.12
C GLY A 114 13.13 -13.87 -11.09
N GLU A 115 13.71 -13.70 -9.91
CA GLU A 115 13.18 -12.84 -8.86
C GLU A 115 13.21 -11.35 -9.24
N TYR A 116 12.25 -10.59 -8.72
CA TYR A 116 12.23 -9.14 -8.88
C TYR A 116 13.14 -8.45 -7.86
N VAL A 117 13.66 -7.28 -8.23
CA VAL A 117 14.41 -6.41 -7.32
C VAL A 117 13.46 -5.79 -6.28
N TYR A 118 13.91 -5.68 -5.04
CA TYR A 118 13.22 -4.90 -4.02
C TYR A 118 13.38 -3.40 -4.34
N ASN A 119 12.31 -2.78 -4.83
CA ASN A 119 12.35 -1.37 -5.26
C ASN A 119 11.28 -0.52 -4.53
N PRO A 120 11.57 -0.04 -3.30
CA PRO A 120 10.64 0.82 -2.57
C PRO A 120 10.43 2.17 -3.26
N THR A 121 11.40 2.69 -4.03
CA THR A 121 11.23 3.95 -4.78
C THR A 121 10.07 3.87 -5.77
N TYR A 122 9.95 2.77 -6.50
CA TYR A 122 8.82 2.56 -7.41
C TYR A 122 7.52 2.22 -6.68
N TRP A 123 7.56 1.22 -5.81
CA TRP A 123 6.34 0.67 -5.19
C TRP A 123 5.73 1.57 -4.11
N ASN A 124 6.52 2.48 -3.52
CA ASN A 124 6.06 3.45 -2.53
C ASN A 124 5.90 4.86 -3.12
N ASP A 125 6.05 5.03 -4.43
CA ASP A 125 5.67 6.27 -5.10
C ASP A 125 4.18 6.54 -4.78
N PRO A 126 3.80 7.75 -4.33
CA PRO A 126 2.40 8.08 -4.01
C PRO A 126 1.40 7.80 -5.14
N LYS A 127 1.86 7.80 -6.40
CA LYS A 127 1.05 7.47 -7.59
C LYS A 127 0.90 5.97 -7.83
N ILE A 128 1.69 5.13 -7.16
CA ILE A 128 1.76 3.68 -7.35
C ILE A 128 1.30 2.93 -6.10
N VAL A 129 1.59 3.44 -4.89
CA VAL A 129 1.44 2.70 -3.62
C VAL A 129 0.03 2.13 -3.42
N TYR A 130 -1.02 2.84 -3.83
CA TYR A 130 -2.41 2.40 -3.70
C TYR A 130 -2.91 1.51 -4.84
N ARG A 131 -2.12 1.33 -5.90
CA ARG A 131 -2.51 0.60 -7.12
C ARG A 131 -2.25 -0.90 -7.02
N ALA A 132 -1.77 -1.41 -5.89
CA ALA A 132 -1.64 -2.83 -5.62
C ALA A 132 -1.82 -3.08 -4.12
N ASN A 133 -2.26 -4.29 -3.75
CA ASN A 133 -2.11 -4.81 -2.40
C ASN A 133 -1.02 -5.91 -2.37
N CYS A 134 -0.94 -6.73 -1.32
CA CYS A 134 0.05 -7.83 -1.28
C CYS A 134 -0.07 -8.79 -2.48
N TYR A 135 -1.28 -9.10 -2.95
CA TYR A 135 -1.46 -10.03 -4.06
C TYR A 135 -1.01 -9.40 -5.38
N GLY A 136 -1.41 -8.15 -5.66
CA GLY A 136 -0.90 -7.42 -6.83
C GLY A 136 0.62 -7.27 -6.81
N TYR A 137 1.18 -6.99 -5.63
CA TYR A 137 2.64 -6.88 -5.44
C TYR A 137 3.38 -8.17 -5.75
N VAL A 138 2.94 -9.31 -5.21
CA VAL A 138 3.61 -10.59 -5.46
C VAL A 138 3.41 -11.09 -6.88
N LEU A 139 2.38 -10.62 -7.59
CA LEU A 139 2.20 -10.87 -9.02
C LEU A 139 2.97 -9.87 -9.90
N SER A 140 3.56 -8.82 -9.32
CA SER A 140 4.15 -7.69 -10.05
C SER A 140 3.15 -7.02 -11.01
N LEU A 141 1.93 -6.79 -10.53
CA LEU A 141 0.85 -6.11 -11.23
C LEU A 141 0.37 -4.88 -10.46
N ILE A 142 -0.08 -3.86 -11.19
CA ILE A 142 -0.74 -2.67 -10.64
C ILE A 142 -2.04 -2.39 -11.39
N ALA A 143 -3.05 -1.87 -10.70
CA ALA A 143 -4.34 -1.52 -11.27
C ALA A 143 -4.18 -0.33 -12.23
N THR A 144 -4.82 -0.32 -13.39
CA THR A 144 -4.73 0.78 -14.37
C THR A 144 -5.58 1.98 -13.98
N ASP A 145 -6.61 1.79 -13.15
CA ASP A 145 -7.44 2.88 -12.66
C ASP A 145 -6.68 3.74 -11.64
N THR A 146 -6.36 4.97 -12.05
CA THR A 146 -5.69 5.97 -11.21
C THR A 146 -6.67 6.92 -10.53
N SER A 147 -7.97 6.83 -10.83
CA SER A 147 -9.01 7.67 -10.22
C SER A 147 -9.52 7.10 -8.89
N ASP A 148 -9.38 5.78 -8.71
CA ASP A 148 -9.77 5.06 -7.51
C ASP A 148 -8.56 4.90 -6.58
N GLN A 149 -8.56 5.65 -5.47
CA GLN A 149 -7.52 5.60 -4.45
C GLN A 149 -7.42 4.25 -3.72
N TYR A 150 -8.34 3.31 -4.00
CA TYR A 150 -8.36 1.97 -3.43
C TYR A 150 -8.27 0.87 -4.50
N ALA A 151 -7.84 1.23 -5.71
CA ALA A 151 -7.77 0.32 -6.85
C ALA A 151 -6.91 -0.93 -6.61
N GLY A 152 -5.97 -0.89 -5.67
CA GLY A 152 -5.18 -2.05 -5.27
C GLY A 152 -6.01 -3.19 -4.66
N TYR A 153 -7.22 -2.92 -4.16
CA TYR A 153 -8.12 -3.97 -3.67
C TYR A 153 -8.75 -4.82 -4.78
N LEU A 154 -8.60 -4.43 -6.06
CA LEU A 154 -8.97 -5.28 -7.20
C LEU A 154 -8.18 -6.59 -7.22
N PHE A 155 -6.98 -6.60 -6.62
CA PHE A 155 -6.15 -7.79 -6.54
C PHE A 155 -6.59 -8.66 -5.36
N GLN A 156 -7.54 -9.55 -5.59
CA GLN A 156 -7.87 -10.62 -4.65
C GLN A 156 -7.78 -11.97 -5.37
N PRO A 157 -7.26 -13.02 -4.72
CA PRO A 157 -7.27 -14.37 -5.28
C PRO A 157 -8.65 -14.75 -5.82
N GLY A 158 -8.69 -15.14 -7.09
CA GLY A 158 -9.89 -15.57 -7.81
C GLY A 158 -10.72 -14.44 -8.42
N TYR A 159 -10.40 -13.16 -8.18
CA TYR A 159 -11.16 -12.06 -8.78
C TYR A 159 -10.98 -12.01 -10.30
N LYS A 160 -9.76 -12.24 -10.80
CA LYS A 160 -9.47 -12.20 -12.24
C LYS A 160 -10.21 -13.31 -12.98
N ALA A 161 -10.26 -14.51 -12.40
CA ALA A 161 -10.95 -15.67 -12.98
C ALA A 161 -12.45 -15.75 -12.63
N GLY A 162 -12.97 -14.87 -11.78
CA GLY A 162 -14.33 -14.97 -11.24
C GLY A 162 -14.55 -16.20 -10.34
N LYS A 163 -13.47 -16.77 -9.77
CA LYS A 163 -13.45 -17.95 -8.90
C LYS A 163 -13.00 -17.57 -7.48
N LYS A 164 -13.74 -16.65 -6.87
CA LYS A 164 -13.46 -16.12 -5.53
C LYS A 164 -13.41 -17.23 -4.48
N PHE A 165 -12.44 -17.17 -3.58
CA PHE A 165 -12.43 -18.04 -2.41
C PHE A 165 -13.55 -17.65 -1.43
N THR A 166 -14.06 -18.62 -0.67
CA THR A 166 -15.16 -18.40 0.30
C THR A 166 -14.69 -18.43 1.76
N GLU A 167 -13.47 -18.88 2.01
CA GLU A 167 -12.90 -19.05 3.34
C GLU A 167 -11.40 -18.74 3.34
N PHE A 168 -10.90 -18.19 4.44
CA PHE A 168 -9.46 -17.93 4.66
C PHE A 168 -8.68 -19.21 5.01
N THR A 169 -8.75 -20.19 4.12
CA THR A 169 -7.99 -21.43 4.23
C THR A 169 -7.01 -21.56 3.08
N LYS A 170 -5.86 -22.20 3.34
CA LYS A 170 -4.83 -22.48 2.33
C LYS A 170 -5.45 -23.08 1.06
N SER A 171 -6.28 -24.11 1.20
CA SER A 171 -6.87 -24.79 0.04
C SER A 171 -7.79 -23.87 -0.77
N ASN A 172 -8.57 -23.01 -0.13
CA ASN A 172 -9.50 -22.14 -0.84
C ASN A 172 -8.75 -21.03 -1.58
N ILE A 173 -7.79 -20.39 -0.91
CA ILE A 173 -6.98 -19.32 -1.51
C ILE A 173 -6.14 -19.86 -2.67
N ILE A 174 -5.46 -21.00 -2.53
CA ILE A 174 -4.62 -21.55 -3.60
C ILE A 174 -5.45 -21.95 -4.82
N LYS A 175 -6.64 -22.55 -4.64
CA LYS A 175 -7.55 -22.83 -5.76
C LYS A 175 -7.95 -21.55 -6.52
N ALA A 176 -8.15 -20.45 -5.80
CA ALA A 176 -8.48 -19.16 -6.40
C ALA A 176 -7.27 -18.55 -7.13
N VAL A 177 -6.06 -18.66 -6.57
CA VAL A 177 -4.82 -18.26 -7.23
C VAL A 177 -4.55 -19.08 -8.49
N GLU A 178 -4.70 -20.41 -8.44
CA GLU A 178 -4.55 -21.30 -9.61
C GLU A 178 -5.48 -20.89 -10.76
N ALA A 179 -6.73 -20.54 -10.45
CA ALA A 179 -7.68 -20.04 -11.45
C ALA A 179 -7.22 -18.72 -12.09
N ASP A 180 -6.76 -17.76 -11.28
CA ASP A 180 -6.21 -16.50 -11.79
C ASP A 180 -4.95 -16.72 -12.64
N MET A 181 -4.02 -17.58 -12.19
CA MET A 181 -2.79 -17.89 -12.93
C MET A 181 -3.10 -18.42 -14.33
N GLY A 182 -4.11 -19.30 -14.46
CA GLY A 182 -4.57 -19.79 -15.76
C GLY A 182 -5.05 -18.67 -16.70
N VAL A 183 -5.73 -17.65 -16.17
CA VAL A 183 -6.15 -16.47 -16.96
C VAL A 183 -4.97 -15.58 -17.32
N PHE A 184 -3.99 -15.44 -16.44
CA PHE A 184 -2.76 -14.68 -16.71
C PHE A 184 -1.78 -15.41 -17.65
N GLY A 185 -2.03 -16.68 -17.98
CA GLY A 185 -1.05 -17.50 -18.72
C GLY A 185 0.19 -17.85 -17.90
N ARG A 186 0.06 -17.82 -16.57
CA ARG A 186 1.12 -18.08 -15.60
C ARG A 186 0.88 -19.42 -14.90
N SER A 187 1.86 -19.93 -14.19
CA SER A 187 1.74 -21.13 -13.36
C SER A 187 2.01 -20.83 -11.89
N ILE A 188 1.45 -21.66 -11.02
CA ILE A 188 1.79 -21.74 -9.60
C ILE A 188 1.96 -23.21 -9.21
N ARG A 189 2.94 -23.49 -8.36
CA ARG A 189 3.17 -24.82 -7.80
C ARG A 189 3.69 -24.71 -6.37
N SER A 190 3.38 -25.70 -5.54
CA SER A 190 3.97 -25.78 -4.20
C SER A 190 5.49 -25.91 -4.28
N SER A 191 6.19 -25.33 -3.31
CA SER A 191 7.64 -25.37 -3.24
C SER A 191 8.13 -25.69 -1.83
N THR A 192 9.36 -26.18 -1.74
CA THR A 192 10.06 -26.38 -0.47
C THR A 192 10.95 -25.18 -0.16
N TYR A 193 11.50 -25.14 1.05
CA TYR A 193 12.50 -24.12 1.42
C TYR A 193 13.69 -24.12 0.44
N SER A 194 14.27 -25.29 0.19
CA SER A 194 15.54 -25.45 -0.55
C SER A 194 15.39 -25.56 -2.07
N GLU A 195 14.17 -25.57 -2.59
CA GLU A 195 13.98 -25.68 -4.04
C GLU A 195 14.37 -24.37 -4.74
N LYS A 196 15.22 -24.44 -5.75
CA LYS A 196 15.59 -23.27 -6.55
C LYS A 196 14.56 -23.01 -7.66
N PRO A 197 14.01 -21.78 -7.79
CA PRO A 197 13.17 -21.41 -8.94
C PRO A 197 13.92 -21.50 -10.28
N GLY A 198 13.19 -21.69 -11.38
CA GLY A 198 13.69 -21.53 -12.73
C GLY A 198 14.07 -20.08 -13.08
N LYS A 199 14.60 -19.89 -14.29
CA LYS A 199 15.06 -18.58 -14.79
C LYS A 199 13.95 -17.52 -14.88
N ASP A 200 12.73 -17.94 -15.20
CA ASP A 200 11.55 -17.08 -15.34
C ASP A 200 10.51 -17.41 -14.24
N GLU A 201 10.99 -17.86 -13.09
CA GLU A 201 10.17 -18.20 -11.92
C GLU A 201 10.72 -17.50 -10.68
N TYR A 202 9.87 -17.33 -9.66
CA TYR A 202 10.29 -16.83 -8.36
C TYR A 202 9.37 -17.35 -7.26
N LYS A 203 9.84 -17.29 -6.00
CA LYS A 203 9.04 -17.75 -4.86
C LYS A 203 8.12 -16.67 -4.31
N ILE A 204 6.96 -17.13 -3.87
CA ILE A 204 6.04 -16.41 -2.98
C ILE A 204 5.72 -17.29 -1.76
N ALA A 205 5.24 -16.69 -0.67
CA ALA A 205 4.81 -17.42 0.52
C ALA A 205 3.46 -16.93 1.01
N LEU A 206 2.56 -17.87 1.31
CA LEU A 206 1.24 -17.60 1.88
C LEU A 206 1.28 -17.72 3.40
N VAL A 207 0.67 -16.76 4.09
CA VAL A 207 0.35 -16.86 5.52
C VAL A 207 -1.09 -16.40 5.76
N LEU A 208 -1.70 -16.87 6.84
CA LEU A 208 -3.12 -16.65 7.12
C LEU A 208 -3.33 -16.15 8.54
N ALA A 209 -4.25 -15.20 8.67
CA ALA A 209 -4.90 -14.79 9.91
C ALA A 209 -6.36 -15.28 9.89
N SER A 210 -7.11 -15.05 10.97
CA SER A 210 -8.51 -15.48 11.07
C SER A 210 -9.43 -14.90 10.00
N ASN A 211 -9.13 -13.70 9.52
CA ASN A 211 -9.97 -12.88 8.64
C ASN A 211 -9.17 -12.21 7.51
N ASP A 212 -7.92 -12.62 7.29
CA ASP A 212 -7.09 -12.05 6.23
C ASP A 212 -6.05 -13.08 5.76
N TYR A 213 -5.53 -12.85 4.56
CA TYR A 213 -4.37 -13.57 4.02
C TYR A 213 -3.24 -12.60 3.76
N HIS A 214 -2.02 -13.11 3.67
CA HIS A 214 -0.88 -12.28 3.31
C HIS A 214 0.15 -13.02 2.47
N TRP A 215 0.77 -12.28 1.57
CA TRP A 215 1.76 -12.79 0.64
C TRP A 215 3.11 -12.10 0.81
N TYR A 216 4.17 -12.91 0.86
CA TYR A 216 5.56 -12.46 0.75
C TYR A 216 6.10 -12.85 -0.62
N ARG A 217 7.04 -12.06 -1.15
CA ARG A 217 7.78 -12.34 -2.39
C ARG A 217 9.27 -12.42 -2.09
N GLN A 218 9.95 -13.40 -2.66
CA GLN A 218 11.41 -13.47 -2.63
C GLN A 218 12.00 -12.46 -3.62
N ASN A 219 13.00 -11.71 -3.19
CA ASN A 219 13.69 -10.71 -4.00
C ASN A 219 14.97 -11.26 -4.60
N ALA A 220 15.50 -10.55 -5.60
CA ALA A 220 16.73 -10.91 -6.31
C ALA A 220 17.98 -10.99 -5.41
N ASP A 221 17.98 -10.31 -4.27
CA ASP A 221 19.04 -10.36 -3.27
C ASP A 221 18.93 -11.56 -2.29
N GLY A 222 17.86 -12.35 -2.40
CA GLY A 222 17.58 -13.53 -1.58
C GLY A 222 16.76 -13.26 -0.32
N TYR A 223 16.56 -12.00 0.05
CA TYR A 223 15.64 -11.63 1.14
C TYR A 223 14.20 -11.64 0.64
N TRP A 224 13.26 -11.47 1.57
CA TRP A 224 11.84 -11.41 1.27
C TRP A 224 11.28 -10.03 1.60
N SER A 225 10.24 -9.65 0.88
CA SER A 225 9.48 -8.44 1.14
C SER A 225 7.99 -8.68 0.95
N HIS A 226 7.20 -7.75 1.46
CA HIS A 226 5.75 -7.81 1.41
C HIS A 226 5.16 -6.41 1.38
N LYS A 227 3.83 -6.36 1.19
CA LYS A 227 3.06 -5.13 1.11
C LYS A 227 1.80 -5.23 1.98
N PRO A 228 1.76 -4.62 3.18
CA PRO A 228 0.56 -4.62 4.01
C PRO A 228 -0.57 -3.84 3.36
N GLY A 229 -1.56 -4.54 2.79
CA GLY A 229 -2.70 -3.92 2.11
C GLY A 229 -2.26 -2.84 1.13
N LEU A 230 -2.82 -1.64 1.23
CA LEU A 230 -2.52 -0.50 0.36
C LEU A 230 -1.41 0.42 0.89
N THR A 231 -0.59 -0.06 1.82
CA THR A 231 0.52 0.71 2.41
C THR A 231 1.87 0.42 1.73
N SER A 232 2.94 1.08 2.16
CA SER A 232 4.28 0.91 1.59
C SER A 232 4.79 -0.54 1.67
N ILE A 233 5.56 -0.97 0.67
CA ILE A 233 6.28 -2.24 0.72
C ILE A 233 7.41 -2.16 1.75
N THR A 234 7.70 -3.28 2.39
CA THR A 234 8.78 -3.41 3.37
C THR A 234 9.46 -4.77 3.24
N ASP A 235 10.75 -4.83 3.54
CA ASP A 235 11.53 -6.06 3.69
C ASP A 235 11.71 -6.44 5.17
N LYS A 236 10.96 -5.79 6.07
CA LYS A 236 10.99 -5.98 7.52
C LYS A 236 9.76 -6.74 8.01
N ASP A 237 9.98 -7.64 8.96
CA ASP A 237 8.94 -8.37 9.68
C ASP A 237 8.27 -7.49 10.76
N ALA A 238 7.32 -8.05 11.52
CA ALA A 238 6.58 -7.30 12.54
C ALA A 238 7.47 -6.80 13.70
N SER A 239 8.66 -7.38 13.88
CA SER A 239 9.66 -6.96 14.87
C SER A 239 10.71 -6.00 14.28
N GLY A 240 10.58 -5.60 13.00
CA GLY A 240 11.51 -4.71 12.33
C GLY A 240 12.77 -5.40 11.78
N ASN A 241 12.82 -6.74 11.78
CA ASN A 241 13.97 -7.50 11.29
C ASN A 241 13.84 -7.78 9.79
N ARG A 242 14.97 -7.82 9.08
CA ARG A 242 14.97 -8.17 7.66
C ARG A 242 14.49 -9.61 7.45
N ILE A 243 13.55 -9.82 6.53
CA ILE A 243 12.93 -11.13 6.35
C ILE A 243 13.82 -12.06 5.53
N THR A 244 14.38 -13.08 6.18
CA THR A 244 15.14 -14.16 5.52
C THR A 244 14.27 -15.36 5.15
N ASP A 245 13.21 -15.58 5.91
CA ASP A 245 12.26 -16.68 5.72
C ASP A 245 10.87 -16.31 6.28
N PRO A 246 9.83 -16.20 5.42
CA PRO A 246 8.47 -15.92 5.84
C PRO A 246 7.84 -16.94 6.80
N GLN A 247 8.33 -18.18 6.84
CA GLN A 247 7.78 -19.20 7.74
C GLN A 247 8.17 -18.91 9.20
N THR A 248 9.37 -18.38 9.42
CA THR A 248 9.99 -18.23 10.74
C THR A 248 10.11 -16.79 11.23
N CYS A 249 9.89 -15.79 10.37
CA CYS A 249 9.87 -14.37 10.78
C CYS A 249 8.68 -14.03 11.70
N ASP A 250 8.76 -12.86 12.35
CA ASP A 250 7.65 -12.36 13.15
C ASP A 250 6.51 -11.86 12.26
N ARG A 251 5.33 -12.46 12.43
CA ARG A 251 4.12 -12.19 11.64
C ARG A 251 2.98 -11.62 12.48
N LYS A 252 3.28 -11.18 13.70
CA LYS A 252 2.32 -10.59 14.63
C LYS A 252 2.38 -9.07 14.54
N TYR A 253 1.71 -8.51 13.55
CA TYR A 253 1.55 -7.07 13.38
C TYR A 253 0.45 -6.52 14.30
N SER A 254 0.43 -5.21 14.52
CA SER A 254 -0.62 -4.55 15.32
C SER A 254 -2.02 -4.77 14.76
N TYR A 255 -2.15 -4.86 13.43
CA TYR A 255 -3.41 -5.00 12.70
C TYR A 255 -3.80 -6.46 12.39
N ALA A 256 -2.85 -7.40 12.44
CA ALA A 256 -3.12 -8.81 12.12
C ALA A 256 -2.04 -9.75 12.66
N ASN A 257 -2.46 -10.93 13.13
CA ASN A 257 -1.56 -12.01 13.51
C ASN A 257 -1.63 -13.16 12.50
N TYR A 258 -0.74 -13.17 11.51
CA TYR A 258 -0.68 -14.20 10.48
C TYR A 258 0.04 -15.47 10.96
N SER A 259 -0.48 -16.08 12.02
CA SER A 259 0.11 -17.23 12.71
C SER A 259 0.05 -18.53 11.91
N THR A 260 -0.86 -18.66 10.94
CA THR A 260 -1.04 -19.90 10.18
C THR A 260 -0.14 -19.91 8.94
N TRP A 261 0.69 -20.95 8.79
CA TRP A 261 1.56 -21.14 7.64
C TRP A 261 0.79 -21.70 6.43
N GLY A 262 0.81 -20.99 5.31
CA GLY A 262 0.14 -21.38 4.07
C GLY A 262 1.04 -22.09 3.05
N GLY A 263 2.37 -21.96 3.18
CA GLY A 263 3.35 -22.66 2.34
C GLY A 263 4.13 -21.73 1.42
N TYR A 264 5.24 -22.26 0.88
CA TYR A 264 5.97 -21.65 -0.23
C TYR A 264 5.38 -22.12 -1.55
N TYR A 265 5.41 -21.23 -2.53
CA TYR A 265 5.03 -21.52 -3.90
C TYR A 265 6.04 -20.91 -4.85
N ILE A 266 6.20 -21.53 -6.00
CA ILE A 266 6.90 -20.95 -7.13
C ILE A 266 5.86 -20.57 -8.16
N ILE A 267 5.97 -19.35 -8.70
CA ILE A 267 5.14 -18.86 -9.80
C ILE A 267 6.02 -18.46 -10.98
N SER A 268 5.49 -18.64 -12.20
CA SER A 268 6.13 -18.10 -13.40
C SER A 268 5.98 -16.58 -13.46
N LYS A 269 6.92 -15.88 -14.11
CA LYS A 269 6.77 -14.48 -14.52
C LYS A 269 5.66 -14.32 -15.55
#